data_AF-A0A7G4RJG5-F1
#
_entry.id   AF-A0A7G4RJG5-F1
#
_cell.length_a   1.000
_cell.length_b   1.000
_cell.length_c   1.000
_cell.angle_alpha   90.00
_cell.angle_beta   90.00
_cell.angle_gamma   90.00
#
_symmetry.space_group_name_H-M   'P 1'
#
loop_
_entity.id
_entity.type
_entity.pdbx_description
1 polymer ?
#
loop_
_entity_poly.entity_id
_entity_poly.type
_entity_poly.pdbx_seq_one_letter_code
_entity_poly.pdbx_strand_id
1 'polypeptide(L)'
;MLSSSSEYIKALREGKYLLFLDWTDFISQKYKLLDADDTVNFLIFEWLHNGYLEGDAQKLALLQAVYELEAKPLRGKLDYSLKSITSALFICMVFQNLKWEKIELPKKETPRDEIKEFIEKNLNQLNSFMYEELLEGMQTRFYKWVEDIDEKESADAFQKIHAITQPRYLLEDYILHLQRIKIKDDELYATRLSLAKRFLGYLYEQTELTPEVSKVITTYVNSLRELHPGKGEIEQLDRISPPSTLEHTWRKITTIGISFFNIVSGDKSLSEVISGEAIIFNSIDSPDSNLKM
;
A
#
# COMPACT_ATOMS: atom_id res chain seq x y z
N MET A 1 12.92 -11.64 0.14
CA MET A 1 13.38 -11.21 1.48
C MET A 1 14.88 -11.07 1.47
N LEU A 2 15.43 -10.09 2.18
CA LEU A 2 16.87 -9.87 2.27
C LEU A 2 17.52 -10.89 3.22
N SER A 3 18.85 -10.95 3.23
CA SER A 3 19.62 -11.99 3.93
C SER A 3 20.10 -11.58 5.32
N SER A 4 20.14 -10.28 5.62
CA SER A 4 20.58 -9.77 6.92
C SER A 4 19.85 -8.51 7.37
N SER A 5 19.78 -8.29 8.69
CA SER A 5 19.25 -7.07 9.30
C SER A 5 19.97 -5.80 8.82
N SER A 6 21.27 -5.89 8.53
CA SER A 6 22.03 -4.76 8.00
C SER A 6 21.51 -4.26 6.65
N GLU A 7 20.98 -5.15 5.79
CA GLU A 7 20.39 -4.77 4.51
C GLU A 7 19.04 -4.06 4.71
N TYR A 8 18.24 -4.51 5.68
CA TYR A 8 17.00 -3.84 6.07
C TYR A 8 17.25 -2.45 6.67
N ILE A 9 18.21 -2.32 7.60
CA ILE A 9 18.60 -1.03 8.18
C ILE A 9 19.16 -0.10 7.10
N LYS A 10 19.91 -0.63 6.13
CA LYS A 10 20.34 0.13 4.95
C LYS A 10 19.14 0.61 4.11
N ALA A 11 18.12 -0.23 3.92
CA ALA A 11 16.89 0.15 3.23
C ALA A 11 16.19 1.33 3.92
N LEU A 12 16.13 1.37 5.25
CA LEU A 12 15.64 2.53 6.01
C LEU A 12 16.43 3.80 5.67
N ARG A 13 17.77 3.72 5.73
CA ARG A 13 18.67 4.84 5.45
C ARG A 13 18.53 5.36 4.01
N GLU A 14 18.21 4.48 3.07
CA GLU A 14 17.95 4.80 1.66
C GLU A 14 16.50 5.26 1.38
N GLY A 15 15.60 5.27 2.39
CA GLY A 15 14.20 5.64 2.21
C GLY A 15 13.33 4.58 1.52
N LYS A 16 13.79 3.32 1.50
CA LYS A 16 13.06 2.16 0.96
C LYS A 16 12.16 1.54 2.03
N TYR A 17 11.15 2.29 2.44
CA TYR A 17 10.39 2.00 3.66
C TYR A 17 9.60 0.69 3.64
N LEU A 18 8.96 0.33 2.52
CA LEU A 18 8.22 -0.93 2.45
C LEU A 18 9.15 -2.14 2.58
N LEU A 19 10.35 -2.08 1.98
CA LEU A 19 11.37 -3.11 2.16
C LEU A 19 11.87 -3.16 3.60
N PHE A 20 12.06 -2.02 4.24
CA PHE A 20 12.44 -1.96 5.65
C PHE A 20 11.37 -2.57 6.57
N LEU A 21 10.08 -2.35 6.30
CA LEU A 21 8.99 -2.90 7.13
C LEU A 21 8.91 -4.43 7.08
N ASP A 22 9.40 -5.08 6.02
CA ASP A 22 9.55 -6.54 5.95
C ASP A 22 10.63 -7.10 6.90
N TRP A 23 11.38 -6.24 7.59
CA TRP A 23 12.40 -6.66 8.54
C TRP A 23 11.80 -7.47 9.70
N THR A 24 10.57 -7.14 10.12
CA THR A 24 9.88 -7.89 11.20
C THR A 24 9.68 -9.35 10.81
N ASP A 25 9.26 -9.62 9.56
CA ASP A 25 9.10 -10.99 9.09
C ASP A 25 10.44 -11.72 8.99
N PHE A 26 11.48 -11.02 8.54
CA PHE A 26 12.83 -11.59 8.47
C PHE A 26 13.29 -12.02 9.85
N ILE A 27 13.10 -11.18 10.88
CA ILE A 27 13.45 -11.50 12.27
C ILE A 27 12.61 -12.68 12.78
N SER A 28 11.29 -12.65 12.59
CA SER A 28 10.41 -13.73 13.04
C SER A 28 10.77 -15.07 12.37
N GLN A 29 11.14 -15.07 11.08
CA GLN A 29 11.56 -16.29 10.37
C GLN A 29 12.96 -16.76 10.79
N LYS A 30 13.93 -15.84 10.87
CA LYS A 30 15.32 -16.15 11.24
C LYS A 30 15.39 -16.83 12.60
N TYR A 31 14.60 -16.35 13.57
CA TYR A 31 14.62 -16.83 14.94
C TYR A 31 13.44 -17.73 15.32
N LYS A 32 12.55 -18.05 14.36
CA LYS A 32 11.33 -18.86 14.56
C LYS A 32 10.49 -18.36 15.75
N LEU A 33 10.25 -17.05 15.76
CA LEU A 33 9.53 -16.39 16.84
C LEU A 33 8.03 -16.66 16.72
N LEU A 34 7.38 -16.88 17.87
CA LEU A 34 5.94 -17.12 17.97
C LEU A 34 5.20 -15.92 18.58
N ASP A 35 5.90 -15.09 19.34
CA ASP A 35 5.33 -14.03 20.16
C ASP A 35 5.80 -12.63 19.73
N ALA A 36 4.91 -11.64 19.91
CA ALA A 36 5.15 -10.24 19.55
C ALA A 36 6.27 -9.61 20.38
N ASP A 37 6.28 -9.87 21.69
CA ASP A 37 7.29 -9.32 22.63
C ASP A 37 8.70 -9.81 22.28
N ASP A 38 8.82 -11.06 21.85
CA ASP A 38 10.09 -11.59 21.39
C ASP A 38 10.52 -10.91 20.09
N THR A 39 9.60 -10.64 19.17
CA THR A 39 9.96 -9.90 17.94
C THR A 39 10.59 -8.55 18.25
N VAL A 40 10.07 -7.81 19.24
CA VAL A 40 10.66 -6.53 19.68
C VAL A 40 12.04 -6.71 20.29
N ASN A 41 12.24 -7.68 21.19
CA ASN A 41 13.54 -7.96 21.81
C ASN A 41 14.62 -8.28 20.78
N PHE A 42 14.27 -9.07 19.75
CA PHE A 42 15.20 -9.43 18.69
C PHE A 42 15.46 -8.28 17.73
N LEU A 43 14.48 -7.41 17.47
CA LEU A 43 14.70 -6.17 16.73
C LEU A 43 15.70 -5.27 17.46
N ILE A 44 15.54 -5.08 18.78
CA ILE A 44 16.49 -4.30 19.60
C ILE A 44 17.89 -4.89 19.49
N PHE A 45 18.03 -6.19 19.76
CA PHE A 45 19.31 -6.90 19.68
C PHE A 45 19.98 -6.73 18.32
N GLU A 46 19.25 -6.97 17.22
CA GLU A 46 19.78 -6.86 15.87
C GLU A 46 20.12 -5.42 15.49
N TRP A 47 19.31 -4.42 15.89
CA TRP A 47 19.62 -3.03 15.58
C TRP A 47 20.92 -2.57 16.23
N LEU A 48 21.09 -2.89 17.52
CA LEU A 48 22.29 -2.56 18.28
C LEU A 48 23.53 -3.24 17.67
N HIS A 49 23.42 -4.52 17.32
CA HIS A 49 24.51 -5.28 16.67
C HIS A 49 24.91 -4.79 15.29
N ASN A 50 24.00 -4.15 14.57
CA ASN A 50 24.26 -3.60 13.24
C ASN A 50 24.55 -2.10 13.29
N GLY A 51 24.85 -1.56 14.49
CA GLY A 51 25.29 -0.18 14.68
C GLY A 51 24.15 0.80 14.48
N TYR A 52 23.18 0.77 15.40
CA TYR A 52 22.14 1.79 15.53
C TYR A 52 22.76 3.20 15.56
N LEU A 53 22.17 4.12 14.79
CA LEU A 53 22.56 5.53 14.73
C LEU A 53 21.36 6.43 15.00
N GLU A 54 21.59 7.64 15.53
CA GLU A 54 20.53 8.64 15.70
C GLU A 54 19.83 8.97 14.37
N GLY A 55 20.57 8.99 13.26
CA GLY A 55 20.02 9.17 11.92
C GLY A 55 19.01 8.08 11.51
N ASP A 56 19.10 6.87 12.08
CA ASP A 56 18.09 5.83 11.86
C ASP A 56 16.75 6.21 12.50
N ALA A 57 16.79 6.81 13.69
CA ALA A 57 15.59 7.30 14.38
C ALA A 57 14.91 8.42 13.61
N GLN A 58 15.69 9.37 13.06
CA GLN A 58 15.17 10.45 12.24
C GLN A 58 14.52 9.93 10.94
N LYS A 59 15.13 8.92 10.30
CA LYS A 59 14.54 8.28 9.13
C LYS A 59 13.27 7.49 9.45
N LEU A 60 13.18 6.90 10.64
CA LEU A 60 11.94 6.29 11.12
C LEU A 60 10.88 7.34 11.47
N ALA A 61 11.27 8.49 12.01
CA ALA A 61 10.35 9.61 12.30
C ALA A 61 9.65 10.11 11.02
N LEU A 62 10.37 10.19 9.91
CA LEU A 62 9.76 10.46 8.59
C LEU A 62 8.73 9.40 8.20
N LEU A 63 9.02 8.11 8.39
CA LEU A 63 8.05 7.05 8.13
C LEU A 63 6.82 7.13 9.05
N GLN A 64 7.03 7.49 10.33
CA GLN A 64 5.96 7.72 11.29
C GLN A 64 5.08 8.93 10.89
N ALA A 65 5.67 10.02 10.39
CA ALA A 65 4.91 11.16 9.87
C ALA A 65 3.99 10.73 8.71
N VAL A 66 4.50 9.91 7.78
CA VAL A 66 3.71 9.34 6.67
C VAL A 66 2.58 8.42 7.18
N TYR A 67 2.83 7.65 8.24
CA TYR A 67 1.82 6.80 8.88
C TYR A 67 0.66 7.61 9.49
N GLU A 68 0.97 8.77 10.06
CA GLU A 68 -0.01 9.60 10.77
C GLU A 68 -0.98 10.33 9.82
N LEU A 69 -0.58 10.53 8.55
CA LEU A 69 -1.43 11.12 7.51
C LEU A 69 -2.83 10.47 7.43
N GLU A 70 -3.84 11.28 7.14
CA GLU A 70 -5.26 10.87 7.07
C GLU A 70 -5.51 9.77 6.03
N ALA A 71 -4.73 9.73 4.95
CA ALA A 71 -4.83 8.71 3.91
C ALA A 71 -4.53 7.28 4.41
N LYS A 72 -3.84 7.15 5.56
CA LYS A 72 -3.42 5.89 6.19
C LYS A 72 -2.76 4.93 5.18
N PRO A 73 -1.58 5.29 4.65
CA PRO A 73 -0.89 4.50 3.62
C PRO A 73 -0.36 3.15 4.12
N LEU A 74 -0.19 2.99 5.44
CA LEU A 74 0.24 1.74 6.07
C LEU A 74 -0.92 1.19 6.92
N ARG A 75 -1.36 -0.03 6.60
CA ARG A 75 -2.49 -0.70 7.25
C ARG A 75 -2.14 -2.16 7.51
N GLY A 76 -2.92 -2.80 8.39
CA GLY A 76 -2.79 -4.23 8.69
C GLY A 76 -1.37 -4.58 9.11
N LYS A 77 -0.72 -5.46 8.36
CA LYS A 77 0.64 -5.93 8.65
C LYS A 77 1.68 -4.79 8.67
N LEU A 78 1.60 -3.82 7.76
CA LEU A 78 2.57 -2.73 7.70
C LEU A 78 2.48 -1.81 8.93
N ASP A 79 1.26 -1.57 9.42
CA ASP A 79 1.01 -0.83 10.68
C ASP A 79 1.60 -1.58 11.88
N TYR A 80 1.34 -2.88 11.97
CA TYR A 80 1.93 -3.73 13.01
C TYR A 80 3.46 -3.69 12.98
N SER A 81 4.07 -3.86 11.80
CA SER A 81 5.52 -3.84 11.64
C SER A 81 6.12 -2.51 12.08
N LEU A 82 5.52 -1.38 11.67
CA LEU A 82 5.98 -0.05 12.08
C LEU A 82 5.93 0.10 13.60
N LYS A 83 4.81 -0.27 14.24
CA LYS A 83 4.66 -0.19 15.70
C LYS A 83 5.71 -1.01 16.45
N SER A 84 5.92 -2.26 16.05
CA SER A 84 6.93 -3.13 16.68
C SER A 84 8.35 -2.57 16.54
N ILE A 85 8.69 -2.05 15.35
CA ILE A 85 9.99 -1.43 15.09
C ILE A 85 10.15 -0.14 15.91
N THR A 86 9.13 0.71 15.98
CA THR A 86 9.16 1.96 16.77
C THR A 86 9.32 1.66 18.26
N SER A 87 8.65 0.63 18.78
CA SER A 87 8.88 0.16 20.16
C SER A 87 10.32 -0.27 20.38
N ALA A 88 10.91 -1.05 19.46
CA ALA A 88 12.31 -1.44 19.52
C ALA A 88 13.27 -0.24 19.44
N LEU A 89 12.95 0.75 18.60
CA LEU A 89 13.73 1.97 18.44
C LEU A 89 13.86 2.74 19.75
N PHE A 90 12.77 2.94 20.48
CA PHE A 90 12.81 3.70 21.74
C PHE A 90 13.78 3.07 22.75
N ILE A 91 13.82 1.74 22.82
CA ILE A 91 14.77 1.04 23.68
C ILE A 91 16.20 1.23 23.18
N CYS A 92 16.44 1.18 21.85
CA CYS A 92 17.74 1.49 21.27
C CYS A 92 18.20 2.92 21.60
N MET A 93 17.29 3.90 21.57
CA MET A 93 17.57 5.29 21.94
C MET A 93 17.95 5.42 23.42
N VAL A 94 17.22 4.77 24.32
CA VAL A 94 17.55 4.73 25.77
C VAL A 94 18.96 4.18 25.97
N PHE A 95 19.25 3.06 25.32
CA PHE A 95 20.55 2.41 25.37
C PHE A 95 21.70 3.26 24.81
N GLN A 96 21.47 4.00 23.73
CA GLN A 96 22.46 4.95 23.21
C GLN A 96 22.73 6.09 24.18
N ASN A 97 21.67 6.64 24.79
CA ASN A 97 21.76 7.76 25.73
C ASN A 97 22.54 7.41 27.01
N LEU A 98 22.47 6.15 27.44
CA LEU A 98 23.22 5.62 28.58
C LEU A 98 24.73 5.45 28.32
N LYS A 99 25.22 5.82 27.13
CA LYS A 99 26.61 5.65 26.67
C LYS A 99 27.04 4.19 26.77
N TRP A 100 26.59 3.44 25.76
CA TRP A 100 26.80 2.01 25.46
C TRP A 100 28.20 1.41 25.71
N GLU A 101 29.24 2.20 25.96
CA GLU A 101 30.64 1.76 26.10
C GLU A 101 30.89 0.70 27.20
N LYS A 102 29.91 0.44 28.08
CA LYS A 102 30.01 -0.57 29.15
C LYS A 102 29.12 -1.82 28.96
N ILE A 103 28.29 -1.86 27.93
CA ILE A 103 27.40 -3.00 27.68
C ILE A 103 28.04 -3.92 26.65
N GLU A 104 28.61 -5.04 27.11
CA GLU A 104 29.07 -6.09 26.21
C GLU A 104 27.86 -6.75 25.55
N LEU A 105 27.73 -6.53 24.24
CA LEU A 105 26.73 -7.23 23.44
C LEU A 105 27.01 -8.74 23.44
N PRO A 106 25.98 -9.60 23.56
CA PRO A 106 26.12 -11.02 23.34
C PRO A 106 26.68 -11.32 21.93
N LYS A 107 27.15 -12.54 21.68
CA LYS A 107 27.60 -12.88 20.32
C LYS A 107 26.40 -12.99 19.38
N LYS A 108 26.59 -12.77 18.07
CA LYS A 108 25.49 -12.92 17.09
C LYS A 108 24.86 -14.32 17.04
N GLU A 109 25.56 -15.33 17.56
CA GLU A 109 25.11 -16.74 17.64
C GLU A 109 24.45 -17.08 18.98
N THR A 110 24.11 -16.06 19.79
CA THR A 110 23.53 -16.25 21.12
C THR A 110 22.15 -16.91 21.05
N PRO A 111 21.87 -17.93 21.91
CA PRO A 111 20.56 -18.55 22.04
C PRO A 111 19.44 -17.57 22.35
N ARG A 112 18.19 -17.93 21.99
CA ARG A 112 17.02 -17.06 22.16
C ARG A 112 16.82 -16.57 23.60
N ASP A 113 16.93 -17.49 24.56
CA ASP A 113 16.67 -17.19 25.97
C ASP A 113 17.70 -16.18 26.51
N GLU A 114 18.96 -16.29 26.08
CA GLU A 114 20.04 -15.38 26.45
C GLU A 114 19.86 -13.97 25.86
N ILE A 115 19.21 -13.82 24.70
CA ILE A 115 18.90 -12.49 24.12
C ILE A 115 17.84 -11.79 24.96
N LYS A 116 16.79 -12.51 25.36
CA LYS A 116 15.73 -11.97 26.22
C LYS A 116 16.28 -11.58 27.59
N GLU A 117 17.04 -12.47 28.22
CA GLU A 117 17.71 -12.21 29.49
C GLU A 117 18.67 -11.02 29.38
N PHE A 118 19.38 -10.87 28.26
CA PHE A 118 20.25 -9.71 28.04
C PHE A 118 19.46 -8.40 28.04
N ILE A 119 18.36 -8.30 27.31
CA ILE A 119 17.55 -7.08 27.26
C ILE A 119 16.97 -6.78 28.65
N GLU A 120 16.32 -7.75 29.28
CA GLU A 120 15.71 -7.59 30.61
C GLU A 120 16.75 -7.21 31.66
N LYS A 121 17.91 -7.89 31.69
CA LYS A 121 18.98 -7.60 32.67
C LYS A 121 19.53 -6.20 32.54
N ASN A 122 19.72 -5.69 31.32
CA ASN A 122 20.24 -4.33 31.12
C ASN A 122 19.19 -3.26 31.41
N LEU A 123 17.91 -3.53 31.12
CA LEU A 123 16.83 -2.63 31.52
C LEU A 123 16.63 -2.60 33.04
N ASN A 124 16.73 -3.76 33.71
CA ASN A 124 16.62 -3.88 35.17
C ASN A 124 17.79 -3.27 35.94
N GLN A 125 18.93 -2.99 35.29
CA GLN A 125 20.02 -2.22 35.92
C GLN A 125 19.63 -0.76 36.14
N LEU A 126 18.67 -0.26 35.37
CA LEU A 126 18.01 1.01 35.64
C LEU A 126 16.95 0.76 36.72
N ASN A 127 16.91 1.58 37.76
CA ASN A 127 15.72 1.56 38.61
C ASN A 127 14.49 1.95 37.75
N SER A 128 13.30 1.41 38.08
CA SER A 128 12.09 1.58 37.25
C SER A 128 11.81 3.03 36.91
N PHE A 129 11.98 3.92 37.89
CA PHE A 129 11.76 5.36 37.72
C PHE A 129 12.69 5.99 36.67
N MET A 130 13.99 5.71 36.75
CA MET A 130 14.97 6.22 35.78
C MET A 130 14.73 5.65 34.38
N TYR A 131 14.33 4.38 34.26
CA TYR A 131 13.99 3.80 32.97
C TYR A 131 12.78 4.48 32.34
N GLU A 132 11.70 4.66 33.10
CA GLU A 132 10.48 5.34 32.64
C GLU A 132 10.77 6.78 32.20
N GLU A 133 11.51 7.55 33.00
CA GLU A 133 11.89 8.93 32.68
C GLU A 133 12.74 9.01 31.39
N LEU A 134 13.72 8.12 31.23
CA LEU A 134 14.54 8.06 30.02
C LEU A 134 13.71 7.69 28.79
N LEU A 135 12.82 6.71 28.92
CA LEU A 135 11.95 6.26 27.85
C LEU A 135 11.01 7.38 27.40
N GLU A 136 10.36 8.06 28.34
CA GLU A 136 9.48 9.21 28.07
C GLU A 136 10.24 10.34 27.37
N GLY A 137 11.47 10.63 27.83
CA GLY A 137 12.34 11.62 27.19
C GLY A 137 12.69 11.25 25.75
N MET A 138 12.98 9.96 25.48
CA MET A 138 13.28 9.49 24.11
C MET A 138 12.05 9.51 23.20
N GLN A 139 10.88 9.13 23.70
CA GLN A 139 9.62 9.21 22.96
C GLN A 139 9.27 10.66 22.62
N THR A 140 9.36 11.56 23.59
CA THR A 140 9.11 13.00 23.39
C THR A 140 10.04 13.57 22.31
N ARG A 141 11.33 13.23 22.36
CA ARG A 141 12.29 13.64 21.34
C ARG A 141 11.95 13.10 19.96
N PHE A 142 11.55 11.84 19.87
CA PHE A 142 11.17 11.20 18.60
C PHE A 142 9.94 11.87 17.98
N TYR A 143 8.86 12.05 18.75
CA TYR A 143 7.65 12.68 18.21
C TYR A 143 7.86 14.16 17.87
N LYS A 144 8.76 14.85 18.58
CA LYS A 144 9.20 16.17 18.12
C LYS A 144 9.86 16.11 16.73
N TRP A 145 10.70 15.11 16.46
CA TRP A 145 11.24 14.93 15.09
C TRP A 145 10.15 14.61 14.07
N VAL A 146 9.11 13.87 14.44
CA VAL A 146 7.96 13.58 13.57
C VAL A 146 7.23 14.87 13.20
N GLU A 147 6.98 15.75 14.18
CA GLU A 147 6.36 17.06 13.99
C GLU A 147 7.22 18.02 13.16
N ASP A 148 8.55 17.96 13.32
CA ASP A 148 9.51 18.83 12.64
C ASP A 148 9.87 18.34 11.20
N ILE A 149 9.27 17.24 10.71
CA ILE A 149 9.53 16.74 9.35
C ILE A 149 9.07 17.75 8.30
N ASP A 150 9.93 17.99 7.30
CA ASP A 150 9.60 18.81 6.14
C ASP A 150 8.43 18.22 5.33
N GLU A 151 7.44 19.04 5.02
CA GLU A 151 6.22 18.61 4.32
C GLU A 151 6.52 17.98 2.96
N LYS A 152 7.53 18.48 2.24
CA LYS A 152 7.92 17.93 0.94
C LYS A 152 8.62 16.58 1.11
N GLU A 153 9.50 16.43 2.09
CA GLU A 153 10.13 15.12 2.38
C GLU A 153 9.06 14.07 2.74
N SER A 154 8.07 14.44 3.56
CA SER A 154 6.92 13.60 3.90
C SER A 154 6.07 13.25 2.66
N ALA A 155 5.76 14.24 1.82
CA ALA A 155 4.98 14.03 0.60
C ALA A 155 5.68 13.09 -0.40
N ASP A 156 7.00 13.25 -0.58
CA ASP A 156 7.80 12.39 -1.46
C ASP A 156 7.85 10.94 -0.94
N ALA A 157 8.00 10.75 0.37
CA ALA A 157 7.95 9.43 1.01
C ALA A 157 6.55 8.81 0.90
N PHE A 158 5.50 9.59 1.16
CA PHE A 158 4.11 9.19 1.00
C PHE A 158 3.83 8.70 -0.43
N GLN A 159 4.21 9.45 -1.46
CA GLN A 159 3.98 9.07 -2.85
C GLN A 159 4.61 7.70 -3.18
N LYS A 160 5.85 7.47 -2.75
CA LYS A 160 6.56 6.20 -3.00
C LYS A 160 5.87 5.02 -2.32
N ILE A 161 5.46 5.17 -1.07
CA ILE A 161 4.75 4.13 -0.31
C ILE A 161 3.36 3.90 -0.92
N HIS A 162 2.61 4.98 -1.12
CA HIS A 162 1.22 4.94 -1.57
C HIS A 162 1.07 4.38 -2.98
N ALA A 163 2.06 4.60 -3.85
CA ALA A 163 2.12 4.02 -5.19
C ALA A 163 2.01 2.49 -5.22
N ILE A 164 2.42 1.81 -4.13
CA ILE A 164 2.29 0.37 -3.98
C ILE A 164 1.13 -0.01 -3.05
N THR A 165 0.96 0.69 -1.93
CA THR A 165 -0.06 0.30 -0.95
C THR A 165 -1.48 0.60 -1.40
N GLN A 166 -1.70 1.64 -2.20
CA GLN A 166 -3.03 1.98 -2.70
C GLN A 166 -3.60 0.90 -3.63
N PRO A 167 -2.87 0.42 -4.66
CA PRO A 167 -3.31 -0.75 -5.44
C PRO A 167 -3.63 -1.97 -4.59
N ARG A 168 -2.85 -2.25 -3.53
CA ARG A 168 -3.09 -3.39 -2.63
C ARG A 168 -4.44 -3.27 -1.94
N TYR A 169 -4.71 -2.15 -1.28
CA TYR A 169 -5.94 -1.97 -0.50
C TYR A 169 -7.19 -1.93 -1.39
N LEU A 170 -7.10 -1.27 -2.56
CA LEU A 170 -8.19 -1.28 -3.53
C LEU A 170 -8.49 -2.70 -4.04
N LEU A 171 -7.46 -3.53 -4.22
CA LEU A 171 -7.62 -4.90 -4.66
C LEU A 171 -8.17 -5.81 -3.56
N GLU A 172 -7.80 -5.57 -2.29
CA GLU A 172 -8.42 -6.24 -1.14
C GLU A 172 -9.91 -5.95 -1.05
N ASP A 173 -10.29 -4.67 -1.19
CA ASP A 173 -11.69 -4.25 -1.22
C ASP A 173 -12.45 -4.91 -2.39
N TYR A 174 -11.80 -4.99 -3.56
CA TYR A 174 -12.35 -5.69 -4.74
C TYR A 174 -12.57 -7.19 -4.50
N ILE A 175 -11.59 -7.88 -3.89
CA ILE A 175 -11.72 -9.31 -3.55
C ILE A 175 -12.85 -9.52 -2.53
N LEU A 176 -12.95 -8.67 -1.51
CA LEU A 176 -14.02 -8.74 -0.52
C LEU A 176 -15.39 -8.49 -1.17
N HIS A 177 -15.47 -7.53 -2.09
CA HIS A 177 -16.68 -7.24 -2.86
C HIS A 177 -17.12 -8.45 -3.69
N LEU A 178 -16.20 -9.04 -4.45
CA LEU A 178 -16.44 -10.28 -5.20
C LEU A 178 -16.98 -11.39 -4.30
N GLN A 179 -16.32 -11.64 -3.17
CA GLN A 179 -16.70 -12.70 -2.23
C GLN A 179 -18.09 -12.50 -1.63
N ARG A 180 -18.51 -11.25 -1.41
CA ARG A 180 -19.81 -10.91 -0.81
C ARG A 180 -20.97 -11.01 -1.79
N ILE A 181 -20.80 -10.54 -3.03
CA ILE A 181 -21.90 -10.48 -3.99
C ILE A 181 -22.23 -11.86 -4.55
N LYS A 182 -21.23 -12.77 -4.65
CA LYS A 182 -21.34 -14.13 -5.20
C LYS A 182 -22.51 -14.27 -6.18
N ILE A 183 -22.31 -13.74 -7.39
CA ILE A 183 -23.36 -13.69 -8.40
C ILE A 183 -23.72 -15.13 -8.79
N LYS A 184 -24.94 -15.52 -8.45
CA LYS A 184 -25.56 -16.75 -8.93
C LYS A 184 -25.68 -16.58 -10.46
N ASP A 185 -25.07 -17.48 -11.22
CA ASP A 185 -25.00 -17.48 -12.70
C ASP A 185 -23.84 -16.70 -13.34
N ASP A 186 -22.81 -16.32 -12.58
CA ASP A 186 -21.55 -15.82 -13.15
C ASP A 186 -20.50 -16.96 -13.25
N GLU A 187 -20.37 -17.52 -14.44
CA GLU A 187 -19.43 -18.62 -14.73
C GLU A 187 -17.96 -18.20 -14.60
N LEU A 188 -17.65 -16.91 -14.77
CA LEU A 188 -16.29 -16.37 -14.71
C LEU A 188 -15.89 -15.88 -13.33
N TYR A 189 -16.82 -15.81 -12.38
CA TYR A 189 -16.59 -15.37 -11.00
C TYR A 189 -15.39 -16.07 -10.35
N ALA A 190 -15.32 -17.40 -10.43
CA ALA A 190 -14.26 -18.17 -9.80
C ALA A 190 -12.87 -17.83 -10.39
N THR A 191 -12.83 -17.61 -11.71
CA THR A 191 -11.62 -17.20 -12.44
C THR A 191 -11.21 -15.78 -12.05
N ARG A 192 -12.16 -14.83 -11.96
CA ARG A 192 -11.87 -13.45 -11.50
C ARG A 192 -11.32 -13.44 -10.09
N LEU A 193 -11.96 -14.15 -9.16
CA LEU A 193 -11.51 -14.23 -7.78
C LEU A 193 -10.11 -14.84 -7.67
N SER A 194 -9.85 -15.92 -8.42
CA SER A 194 -8.53 -16.56 -8.45
C SER A 194 -7.45 -15.62 -8.98
N LEU A 195 -7.73 -14.93 -10.09
CA LEU A 195 -6.81 -13.97 -10.70
C LEU A 195 -6.54 -12.77 -9.77
N ALA A 196 -7.58 -12.22 -9.14
CA ALA A 196 -7.45 -11.12 -8.19
C ALA A 196 -6.60 -11.51 -6.98
N LYS A 197 -6.78 -12.71 -6.42
CA LYS A 197 -5.95 -13.21 -5.31
C LYS A 197 -4.49 -13.40 -5.71
N ARG A 198 -4.22 -13.92 -6.91
CA ARG A 198 -2.84 -14.03 -7.45
C ARG A 198 -2.22 -12.66 -7.65
N PHE A 199 -2.98 -11.71 -8.18
CA PHE A 199 -2.53 -10.33 -8.34
C PHE A 199 -2.21 -9.69 -6.99
N LEU A 200 -3.05 -9.90 -5.97
CA LEU A 200 -2.79 -9.42 -4.62
C LEU A 200 -1.53 -10.04 -4.03
N GLY A 201 -1.34 -11.35 -4.19
CA GLY A 201 -0.11 -12.04 -3.80
C GLY A 201 1.14 -11.41 -4.43
N TYR A 202 1.10 -11.15 -5.74
CA TYR A 202 2.18 -10.45 -6.44
C TYR A 202 2.44 -9.05 -5.86
N LEU A 203 1.40 -8.25 -5.62
CA LEU A 203 1.56 -6.91 -5.07
C LEU A 203 2.17 -6.91 -3.67
N TYR A 204 1.88 -7.92 -2.84
CA TYR A 204 2.46 -8.07 -1.50
C TYR A 204 3.97 -8.33 -1.53
N GLU A 205 4.50 -8.86 -2.64
CA GLU A 205 5.95 -9.06 -2.81
C GLU A 205 6.68 -7.79 -3.29
N GLN A 206 5.97 -6.78 -3.80
CA GLN A 206 6.59 -5.57 -4.37
C GLN A 206 6.84 -4.51 -3.31
N THR A 207 8.02 -3.89 -3.27
CA THR A 207 8.33 -2.83 -2.29
C THR A 207 8.45 -1.45 -2.92
N GLU A 208 8.55 -1.36 -4.25
CA GLU A 208 8.68 -0.13 -5.02
C GLU A 208 7.91 -0.24 -6.34
N LEU A 209 7.35 0.87 -6.82
CA LEU A 209 6.68 0.93 -8.12
C LEU A 209 7.70 1.21 -9.23
N THR A 210 8.27 0.14 -9.80
CA THR A 210 9.12 0.23 -10.99
C THR A 210 8.28 0.19 -12.28
N PRO A 211 8.84 0.55 -13.45
CA PRO A 211 8.16 0.40 -14.73
C PRO A 211 7.68 -1.03 -15.00
N GLU A 212 8.46 -2.04 -14.59
CA GLU A 212 8.11 -3.45 -14.71
C GLU A 212 6.91 -3.79 -13.83
N VAL A 213 6.92 -3.35 -12.57
CA VAL A 213 5.80 -3.55 -11.64
C VAL A 213 4.53 -2.88 -12.17
N SER A 214 4.64 -1.65 -12.67
CA SER A 214 3.53 -0.93 -13.29
C SER A 214 2.94 -1.69 -14.48
N LYS A 215 3.79 -2.25 -15.36
CA LYS A 215 3.35 -3.07 -16.49
C LYS A 215 2.63 -4.35 -16.04
N VAL A 216 3.13 -5.02 -15.01
CA VAL A 216 2.50 -6.23 -14.46
C VAL A 216 1.14 -5.89 -13.84
N ILE A 217 1.03 -4.77 -13.10
CA ILE A 217 -0.23 -4.24 -12.57
C ILE A 217 -1.25 -4.05 -13.71
N THR A 218 -0.87 -3.32 -14.76
CA THR A 218 -1.75 -3.09 -15.91
C THR A 218 -2.17 -4.41 -16.58
N THR A 219 -1.26 -5.38 -16.70
CA THR A 219 -1.55 -6.69 -17.28
C THR A 219 -2.61 -7.45 -16.47
N TYR A 220 -2.47 -7.48 -15.14
CA TYR A 220 -3.47 -8.13 -14.27
C TYR A 220 -4.83 -7.44 -14.32
N VAL A 221 -4.85 -6.10 -14.27
CA VAL A 221 -6.10 -5.33 -14.33
C VAL A 221 -6.79 -5.53 -15.69
N ASN A 222 -6.05 -5.55 -16.79
CA ASN A 222 -6.61 -5.83 -18.11
C ASN A 222 -7.16 -7.25 -18.23
N SER A 223 -6.44 -8.23 -17.70
CA SER A 223 -6.92 -9.62 -17.65
C SER A 223 -8.21 -9.73 -16.82
N LEU A 224 -8.35 -8.96 -15.73
CA LEU A 224 -9.60 -8.90 -14.95
C LEU A 224 -10.74 -8.25 -15.74
N ARG A 225 -10.46 -7.23 -16.56
CA ARG A 225 -11.45 -6.59 -17.46
C ARG A 225 -11.95 -7.53 -18.56
N GLU A 226 -11.10 -8.42 -19.05
CA GLU A 226 -11.46 -9.42 -20.07
C GLU A 226 -12.41 -10.49 -19.53
N LEU A 227 -12.48 -10.67 -18.21
CA LEU A 227 -13.36 -11.64 -17.55
C LEU A 227 -14.78 -11.11 -17.28
N HIS A 228 -15.21 -10.14 -18.09
CA HIS A 228 -16.54 -9.51 -18.08
C HIS A 228 -17.04 -9.09 -16.68
N PRO A 229 -16.28 -8.27 -15.95
CA PRO A 229 -16.69 -7.80 -14.64
C PRO A 229 -17.92 -6.89 -14.73
N GLY A 230 -18.72 -6.84 -13.66
CA GLY A 230 -19.85 -5.91 -13.56
C GLY A 230 -19.42 -4.43 -13.54
N LYS A 231 -20.38 -3.50 -13.68
CA LYS A 231 -20.08 -2.05 -13.71
C LYS A 231 -19.31 -1.55 -12.47
N GLY A 232 -19.75 -1.95 -11.27
CA GLY A 232 -19.10 -1.56 -10.02
C GLY A 232 -17.71 -2.18 -9.85
N GLU A 233 -17.45 -3.33 -10.46
CA GLU A 233 -16.12 -3.94 -10.51
C GLU A 233 -15.20 -3.13 -11.45
N ILE A 234 -15.69 -2.70 -12.62
CA ILE A 234 -14.93 -1.87 -13.57
C ILE A 234 -14.49 -0.56 -12.91
N GLU A 235 -15.37 0.11 -12.17
CA GLU A 235 -15.03 1.34 -11.45
C GLU A 235 -13.88 1.14 -10.44
N GLN A 236 -13.86 -0.01 -9.75
CA GLN A 236 -12.76 -0.35 -8.83
C GLN A 236 -11.47 -0.66 -9.58
N LEU A 237 -11.53 -1.41 -10.67
CA LEU A 237 -10.38 -1.73 -11.51
C LEU A 237 -9.76 -0.47 -12.15
N ASP A 238 -10.60 0.48 -12.57
CA ASP A 238 -10.17 1.76 -13.15
C ASP A 238 -9.45 2.65 -12.11
N ARG A 239 -9.76 2.49 -10.81
CA ARG A 239 -9.01 3.14 -9.71
C ARG A 239 -7.66 2.51 -9.43
N ILE A 240 -7.48 1.22 -9.72
CA ILE A 240 -6.20 0.50 -9.51
C ILE A 240 -5.23 0.80 -10.64
N SER A 241 -5.68 0.69 -11.88
CA SER A 241 -4.89 1.03 -13.07
C SER A 241 -5.84 1.53 -14.14
N PRO A 242 -5.93 2.83 -14.41
CA PRO A 242 -6.85 3.35 -15.41
C PRO A 242 -6.56 2.76 -16.80
N PRO A 243 -7.57 2.61 -17.66
CA PRO A 243 -7.36 2.11 -19.01
C PRO A 243 -6.49 3.06 -19.81
N SER A 244 -5.65 2.51 -20.68
CA SER A 244 -4.88 3.34 -21.61
C SER A 244 -5.82 4.08 -22.58
N THR A 245 -5.39 5.21 -23.15
CA THR A 245 -6.19 5.98 -24.13
C THR A 245 -6.63 5.16 -25.34
N LEU A 246 -5.89 4.09 -25.69
CA LEU A 246 -6.26 3.13 -26.72
C LEU A 246 -7.40 2.18 -26.29
N GLU A 247 -7.44 1.77 -25.02
CA GLU A 247 -8.52 0.94 -24.46
C GLU A 247 -9.84 1.71 -24.31
N HIS A 248 -9.78 3.02 -24.05
CA HIS A 248 -10.97 3.89 -24.13
C HIS A 248 -11.60 3.89 -25.52
N THR A 249 -10.80 3.74 -26.57
CA THR A 249 -11.27 3.69 -27.96
C THR A 249 -11.90 2.33 -28.26
N TRP A 250 -11.27 1.23 -27.82
CA TRP A 250 -11.85 -0.12 -27.95
C TRP A 250 -13.15 -0.30 -27.14
N ARG A 251 -13.24 0.24 -25.92
CA ARG A 251 -14.46 0.21 -25.10
C ARG A 251 -15.62 0.99 -25.74
N LYS A 252 -15.32 2.10 -26.43
CA LYS A 252 -16.32 2.81 -27.25
C LYS A 252 -16.75 1.97 -28.45
N ILE A 253 -15.82 1.32 -29.16
CA ILE A 253 -16.12 0.50 -30.35
C ILE A 253 -16.95 -0.74 -29.99
N THR A 254 -16.66 -1.43 -28.89
CA THR A 254 -17.43 -2.60 -28.46
C THR A 254 -18.81 -2.22 -27.93
N THR A 255 -18.95 -1.07 -27.25
CA THR A 255 -20.26 -0.55 -26.83
C THR A 255 -21.13 -0.18 -28.04
N ILE A 256 -20.54 0.42 -29.09
CA ILE A 256 -21.23 0.72 -30.36
C ILE A 256 -21.58 -0.58 -31.10
N GLY A 257 -20.68 -1.55 -31.14
CA GLY A 257 -20.91 -2.85 -31.78
C GLY A 257 -22.05 -3.65 -31.15
N ILE A 258 -22.16 -3.65 -29.81
CA ILE A 258 -23.26 -4.32 -29.09
C ILE A 258 -24.60 -3.59 -29.33
N SER A 259 -24.61 -2.26 -29.39
CA SER A 259 -25.80 -1.49 -29.77
C SER A 259 -26.24 -1.76 -31.21
N PHE A 260 -25.31 -1.88 -32.17
CA PHE A 260 -25.64 -2.24 -33.55
C PHE A 260 -26.17 -3.67 -33.67
N PHE A 261 -25.59 -4.65 -32.98
CA PHE A 261 -26.08 -6.03 -33.03
C PHE A 261 -27.45 -6.19 -32.35
N ASN A 262 -27.75 -5.43 -31.28
CA ASN A 262 -29.08 -5.43 -30.67
C ASN A 262 -30.15 -4.73 -31.53
N ILE A 263 -29.75 -3.79 -32.39
CA ILE A 263 -30.65 -3.16 -33.38
C ILE A 263 -30.89 -4.09 -34.58
N VAL A 264 -29.88 -4.84 -35.00
CA VAL A 264 -29.97 -5.75 -36.17
C VAL A 264 -30.59 -7.11 -35.80
N SER A 265 -30.49 -7.55 -34.54
CA SER A 265 -30.99 -8.86 -34.08
C SER A 265 -32.28 -8.80 -33.27
N GLY A 266 -32.85 -7.60 -33.08
CA GLY A 266 -34.10 -7.39 -32.34
C GLY A 266 -35.26 -7.04 -33.27
N ASP A 267 -36.32 -7.84 -33.24
CA ASP A 267 -37.61 -7.69 -33.93
C ASP A 267 -38.30 -6.34 -33.66
N LYS A 268 -37.82 -5.26 -34.27
CA LYS A 268 -38.57 -4.00 -34.37
C LYS A 268 -38.49 -3.45 -35.78
N SER A 269 -39.67 -3.38 -36.43
CA SER A 269 -39.82 -2.83 -37.77
C SER A 269 -39.31 -1.39 -37.84
N LEU A 270 -38.54 -1.10 -38.90
CA LEU A 270 -38.02 0.22 -39.30
C LEU A 270 -39.04 1.38 -39.26
N SER A 271 -40.34 1.11 -39.18
CA SER A 271 -41.41 2.11 -39.07
C SER A 271 -41.54 2.76 -37.69
N GLU A 272 -41.04 2.16 -36.60
CA GLU A 272 -41.09 2.81 -35.26
C GLU A 272 -39.98 3.85 -35.04
N VAL A 273 -38.85 3.74 -35.76
CA VAL A 273 -37.70 4.64 -35.60
C VAL A 273 -37.92 5.97 -36.33
N ILE A 274 -38.70 5.98 -37.42
CA ILE A 274 -38.92 7.19 -38.24
C ILE A 274 -40.02 8.10 -37.67
N SER A 275 -40.89 7.60 -36.78
CA SER A 275 -41.99 8.39 -36.20
C SER A 275 -41.66 9.12 -34.90
N GLY A 276 -40.44 9.02 -34.37
CA GLY A 276 -40.06 9.56 -33.05
C GLY A 276 -39.26 10.86 -33.05
N GLU A 277 -38.68 11.28 -34.17
CA GLU A 277 -37.87 12.51 -34.26
C GLU A 277 -38.62 13.62 -34.99
N ALA A 278 -39.58 14.23 -34.30
CA ALA A 278 -40.00 15.59 -34.63
C ALA A 278 -38.86 16.55 -34.21
N ILE A 279 -37.84 16.66 -35.06
CA ILE A 279 -36.81 17.67 -34.94
C ILE A 279 -37.45 19.02 -35.28
N ILE A 280 -37.61 19.86 -34.26
CA ILE A 280 -37.91 21.29 -34.41
C ILE A 280 -36.67 21.94 -35.03
N PHE A 281 -36.69 22.15 -36.34
CA PHE A 281 -35.74 23.03 -37.03
C PHE A 281 -36.31 24.45 -37.08
N ASN A 282 -35.75 25.34 -36.27
CA ASN A 282 -35.84 26.77 -36.51
C ASN A 282 -35.02 27.09 -37.76
N SER A 283 -35.68 27.39 -38.87
CA SER A 283 -35.07 27.93 -40.08
C SER A 283 -35.02 29.46 -40.01
N ILE A 284 -33.82 30.02 -40.09
CA ILE A 284 -33.57 31.41 -40.50
C ILE A 284 -32.80 31.31 -41.82
N ASP A 285 -33.42 31.70 -42.95
CA ASP A 285 -33.07 32.95 -43.66
C ASP A 285 -33.78 33.14 -45.02
N SER A 286 -34.43 34.31 -45.16
CA SER A 286 -34.50 35.23 -46.32
C SER A 286 -35.03 34.78 -47.71
N PRO A 287 -35.28 35.68 -48.69
CA PRO A 287 -35.99 36.97 -48.69
C PRO A 287 -37.08 37.03 -49.83
N ASP A 288 -37.56 38.24 -50.13
CA ASP A 288 -38.31 38.69 -51.33
C ASP A 288 -39.85 38.67 -51.35
N SER A 289 -40.37 39.87 -51.10
CA SER A 289 -41.25 40.65 -51.98
C SER A 289 -42.32 39.91 -52.79
N ASN A 290 -43.59 40.16 -52.44
CA ASN A 290 -44.55 40.53 -53.47
C ASN A 290 -45.60 41.53 -52.97
N LEU A 291 -45.76 42.51 -53.84
CA LEU A 291 -46.61 43.70 -53.84
C LEU A 291 -48.09 43.36 -54.11
N LYS A 292 -48.95 44.33 -53.74
CA LYS A 292 -50.37 44.57 -54.10
C LYS A 292 -51.38 43.82 -53.22
N MET A 293 -52.41 44.46 -52.66
CA MET A 293 -53.11 45.71 -53.01
C MET A 293 -53.65 46.39 -51.75
#